data_AF-A0A0J7K1A1-F1
#
_entry.id   AF-A0A0J7K1A1-F1
#
_cell.length_a   1.000
_cell.length_b   1.000
_cell.length_c   1.000
_cell.angle_alpha   90.00
_cell.angle_beta   90.00
_cell.angle_gamma   90.00
#
_symmetry.space_group_name_H-M   'P 1'
#
loop_
_entity.id
_entity.type
_entity.pdbx_description
1 polymer ?
#
loop_
_entity_poly.entity_id
_entity_poly.type
_entity_poly.pdbx_seq_one_letter_code
_entity_poly.pdbx_strand_id
1 'polypeptide(L)'
;MTKGCFMATLDLQDAYFLIPIDENSRKFLRFMWKDGLWEFVCLPFGLNTAPWLYTKITKPVVNHLREKGFTSVVYLDDWLCLGRNVQECAKNIESTQQILRSLGFLINENKSNLIPSTRCQFLGFILDSSRMTLELPEKKKQLILSLIKEFKTLQTCTIREFAQFVGNITAACPAVQYGWVYSKGFERQKYLALLKSGGNYDARMKLSTTLNSDFAWWESHISEAINPIKQQKYALEIFSDASLTGWGAACNGETTYGAWNESERNAHINYLELVAAYYALRCFATTKYDCEILLRIDNTTAIAYINRMGGIQYPHLNGIARKIWQWCERRGLWITASYIASKENVEADQGSRTINIDTEWELAPWAFQTIVRKFGIPEIDLFATRNNKKCKKFCSWHRDPEAFCVDAFTIDWKEYSFYAFPPFALILRVLRKIQVNQAQGVLIVPYWKSQPWFPLWKSMLVSQPLYFEPNQNLLLSACRKIQHPLAGKLTLVAGILSGKTSKD
;
A
#
# COMPACT_ATOMS: atom_id res chain seq x y z
N MET A 1 -2.59 25.06 5.87
CA MET A 1 -3.76 25.04 6.76
C MET A 1 -3.32 24.50 8.11
N THR A 2 -3.69 25.15 9.22
CA THR A 2 -3.37 24.69 10.58
C THR A 2 -4.64 24.23 11.28
N LYS A 3 -4.50 23.38 12.31
CA LYS A 3 -5.64 22.90 13.08
C LYS A 3 -6.41 24.07 13.70
N GLY A 4 -7.73 24.09 13.52
CA GLY A 4 -8.64 25.11 14.05
C GLY A 4 -8.59 26.48 13.36
N CYS A 5 -7.90 26.63 12.21
CA CYS A 5 -7.90 27.91 11.49
C CYS A 5 -9.27 28.21 10.86
N PHE A 6 -9.59 29.49 10.74
CA PHE A 6 -10.79 29.97 10.06
C PHE A 6 -10.50 30.19 8.58
N MET A 7 -11.51 29.91 7.77
CA MET A 7 -11.44 29.91 6.32
C MET A 7 -12.67 30.61 5.74
N ALA A 8 -12.47 31.28 4.62
CA ALA A 8 -13.53 31.88 3.81
C ALA A 8 -13.13 31.83 2.34
N THR A 9 -14.10 31.73 1.44
CA THR A 9 -13.86 31.66 0.00
C THR A 9 -14.39 32.88 -0.73
N LEU A 10 -13.62 33.31 -1.73
CA LEU A 10 -14.04 34.27 -2.73
C LEU A 10 -14.00 33.59 -4.10
N ASP A 11 -15.08 33.75 -4.84
CA ASP A 11 -15.24 33.30 -6.23
C ASP A 11 -15.17 34.55 -7.11
N LEU A 12 -14.25 34.56 -8.07
CA LEU A 12 -14.11 35.67 -9.03
C LEU A 12 -14.93 35.40 -10.27
N GLN A 13 -15.86 36.31 -10.58
CA GLN A 13 -16.71 36.19 -11.74
C GLN A 13 -15.93 36.51 -13.02
N ASP A 14 -16.10 35.65 -14.04
CA ASP A 14 -15.65 35.91 -15.42
C ASP A 14 -14.18 36.37 -15.50
N ALA A 15 -13.35 35.83 -14.62
CA ALA A 15 -12.06 36.42 -14.30
C ALA A 15 -11.08 36.48 -15.49
N TYR A 16 -11.23 35.56 -16.45
CA TYR A 16 -10.48 35.60 -17.72
C TYR A 16 -10.96 36.73 -18.64
N PHE A 17 -12.26 37.00 -18.70
CA PHE A 17 -12.81 38.02 -19.60
C PHE A 17 -12.42 39.45 -19.22
N LEU A 18 -11.87 39.66 -18.02
CA LEU A 18 -11.28 40.94 -17.59
C LEU A 18 -9.94 41.24 -18.29
N ILE A 19 -9.32 40.24 -18.91
CA ILE A 19 -7.99 40.37 -19.52
C ILE A 19 -8.17 40.61 -21.02
N PRO A 20 -7.88 41.81 -21.55
CA PRO A 20 -7.99 42.08 -22.98
C PRO A 20 -6.94 41.29 -23.77
N ILE A 21 -7.31 40.89 -24.98
CA ILE A 21 -6.39 40.29 -25.95
C ILE A 21 -5.91 41.37 -26.92
N ASP A 22 -4.60 41.35 -27.17
CA ASP A 22 -3.94 42.17 -28.20
C ASP A 22 -4.66 42.05 -29.55
N GLU A 23 -4.93 43.18 -30.19
CA GLU A 23 -5.75 43.26 -31.40
C GLU A 23 -5.21 42.38 -32.54
N ASN A 24 -3.89 42.30 -32.69
CA ASN A 24 -3.26 41.48 -33.74
C ASN A 24 -3.43 39.97 -33.49
N SER A 25 -3.73 39.58 -32.25
CA SER A 25 -3.89 38.19 -31.83
C SER A 25 -5.35 37.71 -31.88
N ARG A 26 -6.34 38.63 -31.86
CA ARG A 26 -7.79 38.28 -31.85
C ARG A 26 -8.21 37.42 -33.04
N LYS A 27 -7.56 37.58 -34.19
CA LYS A 27 -7.81 36.78 -35.41
C LYS A 27 -7.64 35.27 -35.20
N PHE A 28 -6.81 34.86 -34.23
CA PHE A 28 -6.60 33.43 -33.89
C PHE A 28 -7.68 32.86 -32.96
N LEU A 29 -8.52 33.73 -32.39
CA LEU A 29 -9.58 33.37 -31.44
C LEU A 29 -10.97 33.54 -32.06
N ARG A 30 -11.05 33.41 -33.39
CA ARG A 30 -12.31 33.50 -34.13
C ARG A 30 -13.09 32.20 -34.07
N PHE A 31 -14.42 32.30 -33.96
CA PHE A 31 -15.32 31.16 -33.98
C PHE A 31 -16.60 31.48 -34.75
N MET A 32 -17.23 30.44 -35.30
CA MET A 32 -18.52 30.55 -35.97
C MET A 32 -19.65 30.24 -34.99
N TRP A 33 -20.70 31.07 -34.97
CA TRP A 33 -21.91 30.82 -34.20
C TRP A 33 -23.13 31.39 -34.93
N LYS A 34 -24.20 30.59 -35.10
CA LYS A 34 -25.40 30.84 -35.95
C LYS A 34 -25.08 31.75 -37.15
N ASP A 35 -24.24 31.23 -38.04
CA ASP A 35 -23.85 31.86 -39.31
C ASP A 35 -23.08 33.18 -39.21
N GLY A 36 -22.73 33.64 -38.00
CA GLY A 36 -21.85 34.78 -37.75
C GLY A 36 -20.43 34.36 -37.39
N LEU A 37 -19.44 35.10 -37.90
CA LEU A 37 -18.04 35.01 -37.48
C LEU A 37 -17.78 36.00 -36.34
N TRP A 38 -17.41 35.48 -35.19
CA TRP A 38 -17.12 36.25 -33.98
C TRP A 38 -15.65 36.15 -33.62
N GLU A 39 -15.10 37.16 -32.94
CA GLU A 39 -13.76 37.13 -32.37
C GLU A 39 -13.78 37.49 -30.89
N PHE A 40 -13.01 36.76 -30.09
CA PHE A 40 -12.80 37.13 -28.69
C PHE A 40 -11.91 38.36 -28.58
N VAL A 41 -12.40 39.36 -27.85
CA VAL A 41 -11.65 40.59 -27.51
C VAL A 41 -10.93 40.48 -26.16
N CYS A 42 -11.28 39.47 -25.37
CA CYS A 42 -10.73 39.16 -24.07
C CYS A 42 -10.33 37.68 -23.99
N LEU A 43 -9.61 37.30 -22.93
CA LEU A 43 -9.04 35.97 -22.79
C LEU A 43 -10.15 34.91 -22.66
N PRO A 44 -10.29 33.98 -23.63
CA PRO A 44 -11.37 33.01 -23.61
C PRO A 44 -11.05 31.79 -22.75
N PHE A 45 -12.10 31.17 -22.21
CA PHE A 45 -11.99 29.82 -21.65
C PHE A 45 -11.59 28.81 -22.74
N GLY A 46 -10.76 27.83 -22.35
CA GLY A 46 -10.26 26.79 -23.26
C GLY A 46 -8.94 27.15 -23.96
N LEU A 47 -8.47 28.40 -23.89
CA LEU A 47 -7.14 28.74 -24.35
C LEU A 47 -6.09 28.18 -23.38
N ASN A 48 -5.14 27.41 -23.89
CA ASN A 48 -4.12 26.72 -23.08
C ASN A 48 -3.23 27.68 -22.26
N THR A 49 -3.01 28.90 -22.74
CA THR A 49 -2.21 29.93 -22.05
C THR A 49 -3.01 30.71 -21.01
N ALA A 50 -4.35 30.63 -21.02
CA ALA A 50 -5.18 31.48 -20.17
C ALA A 50 -4.93 31.28 -18.66
N PRO A 51 -4.86 30.04 -18.11
CA PRO A 51 -4.58 29.84 -16.69
C PRO A 51 -3.21 30.38 -16.27
N TRP A 52 -2.20 30.24 -17.14
CA TRP A 52 -0.85 30.75 -16.88
C TRP A 52 -0.83 32.27 -16.83
N LEU A 53 -1.44 32.94 -17.81
CA LEU A 53 -1.50 34.39 -17.89
C LEU A 53 -2.28 34.97 -16.70
N TYR A 54 -3.42 34.38 -16.36
CA TYR A 54 -4.22 34.79 -15.22
C TYR A 54 -3.45 34.67 -13.90
N THR A 55 -2.71 33.57 -13.71
CA THR A 55 -1.83 33.39 -12.55
C THR A 55 -0.74 34.46 -12.50
N LYS A 56 -0.17 34.87 -13.64
CA LYS A 56 0.83 35.95 -13.69
C LYS A 56 0.24 37.30 -13.29
N ILE A 57 -0.99 37.59 -13.68
CA ILE A 57 -1.68 38.86 -13.38
C ILE A 57 -2.11 38.93 -11.91
N THR A 58 -2.56 37.81 -11.33
CA THR A 58 -2.98 37.77 -9.92
C THR A 58 -1.80 37.68 -8.95
N LYS A 59 -0.62 37.23 -9.39
CA LYS A 59 0.56 37.06 -8.52
C LYS A 59 1.00 38.34 -7.79
N PRO A 60 1.09 39.53 -8.42
CA PRO A 60 1.36 40.78 -7.71
C PRO A 60 0.34 41.10 -6.59
N VAL A 61 -0.95 40.83 -6.83
CA VAL A 61 -2.02 41.01 -5.83
C VAL A 61 -1.78 40.10 -4.63
N VAL A 62 -1.49 38.83 -4.89
CA VAL A 62 -1.18 37.85 -3.85
C VAL A 62 0.09 38.22 -3.08
N ASN A 63 1.13 38.72 -3.76
CA ASN A 63 2.35 39.19 -3.12
C ASN A 63 2.07 40.34 -2.15
N HIS A 64 1.32 41.35 -2.59
CA HIS A 64 0.92 42.51 -1.76
C HIS A 64 0.13 42.08 -0.51
N LEU A 65 -0.81 41.15 -0.66
CA LEU A 65 -1.57 40.61 0.48
C LEU A 65 -0.66 39.85 1.46
N ARG A 66 0.28 39.05 0.95
CA ARG A 66 1.24 38.29 1.78
C ARG A 66 2.23 39.19 2.50
N GLU A 67 2.69 40.28 1.90
CA GLU A 67 3.54 41.28 2.55
C GLU A 67 2.84 41.93 3.75
N LYS A 68 1.50 42.06 3.69
CA LYS A 68 0.67 42.51 4.82
C LYS A 68 0.38 41.43 5.87
N GLY A 69 0.92 40.21 5.70
CA GLY A 69 0.73 39.09 6.61
C GLY A 69 -0.54 38.26 6.36
N PHE A 70 -1.26 38.50 5.27
CA PHE A 70 -2.47 37.74 4.94
C PHE A 70 -2.12 36.43 4.25
N THR A 71 -2.62 35.32 4.80
CA THR A 71 -2.39 33.98 4.27
C THR A 71 -3.59 33.56 3.42
N SER A 72 -3.38 33.31 2.14
CA SER A 72 -4.43 32.86 1.22
C SER A 72 -3.90 31.80 0.26
N VAL A 73 -4.75 30.84 -0.07
CA VAL A 73 -4.54 29.86 -1.15
C VAL A 73 -5.32 30.32 -2.36
N VAL A 74 -4.63 30.58 -3.46
CA VAL A 74 -5.23 31.10 -4.69
C VAL A 74 -5.08 30.05 -5.79
N TYR A 75 -6.21 29.62 -6.34
CA TYR A 75 -6.27 28.73 -7.48
C TYR A 75 -7.17 29.36 -8.53
N LEU A 76 -6.56 30.06 -9.49
CA LEU A 76 -7.29 30.80 -10.52
C LEU A 76 -8.34 31.73 -9.87
N ASP A 77 -9.61 31.57 -10.24
CA ASP A 77 -10.77 32.31 -9.74
C ASP A 77 -11.22 31.92 -8.33
N ASP A 78 -10.80 30.76 -7.82
CA ASP A 78 -11.10 30.28 -6.47
C ASP A 78 -10.03 30.75 -5.46
N TRP A 79 -10.41 31.65 -4.55
CA TRP A 79 -9.53 32.19 -3.50
C TRP A 79 -9.99 31.74 -2.12
N LEU A 80 -9.10 31.14 -1.34
CA LEU A 80 -9.33 30.74 0.05
C LEU A 80 -8.52 31.62 0.99
N CYS A 81 -9.20 32.49 1.73
CA CYS A 81 -8.60 33.30 2.79
C CYS A 81 -8.50 32.52 4.09
N LEU A 82 -7.37 32.60 4.78
CA LEU A 82 -7.10 31.92 6.04
C LEU A 82 -6.84 32.93 7.16
N GLY A 83 -7.22 32.57 8.39
CA GLY A 83 -6.86 33.29 9.61
C GLY A 83 -6.81 32.37 10.83
N ARG A 84 -6.05 32.70 11.87
CA ARG A 84 -5.95 31.85 13.08
C ARG A 84 -7.20 31.94 13.96
N ASN A 85 -7.93 33.04 13.84
CA ASN A 85 -9.20 33.31 14.49
C ASN A 85 -10.15 34.03 13.51
N VAL A 86 -11.40 34.21 13.93
CA VAL A 86 -12.46 34.86 13.12
C VAL A 86 -12.03 36.25 12.66
N GLN A 87 -11.42 37.04 13.55
CA GLN A 87 -11.04 38.44 13.29
C GLN A 87 -9.91 38.55 12.25
N GLU A 88 -8.89 37.70 12.35
CA GLU A 88 -7.81 37.65 11.35
C GLU A 88 -8.32 37.23 9.98
N CYS A 89 -9.21 36.23 9.93
CA CYS A 89 -9.81 35.78 8.68
C CYS A 89 -10.69 36.88 8.08
N ALA A 90 -11.51 37.57 8.88
CA ALA A 90 -12.33 38.70 8.43
C ALA A 90 -11.48 39.85 7.86
N LYS A 91 -10.39 40.23 8.53
CA LYS A 91 -9.45 41.25 8.02
C LYS A 91 -8.79 40.85 6.70
N ASN A 92 -8.46 39.57 6.55
CA ASN A 92 -7.92 39.03 5.31
C ASN A 92 -8.94 39.15 4.17
N ILE A 93 -10.19 38.74 4.42
CA ILE A 93 -11.28 38.86 3.45
C ILE A 93 -11.46 40.32 3.03
N GLU A 94 -11.61 41.23 3.99
CA GLU A 94 -11.82 42.66 3.72
C GLU A 94 -10.69 43.24 2.87
N SER A 95 -9.44 43.00 3.26
CA SER A 95 -8.26 43.48 2.53
C SER A 95 -8.18 42.89 1.12
N THR A 96 -8.54 41.62 0.97
CA THR A 96 -8.58 40.91 -0.31
C THR A 96 -9.69 41.47 -1.22
N GLN A 97 -10.90 41.69 -0.70
CA GLN A 97 -12.00 42.30 -1.44
C GLN A 97 -11.66 43.72 -1.89
N GLN A 98 -11.07 44.52 -1.00
CA GLN A 98 -10.71 45.91 -1.30
C GLN A 98 -9.70 45.99 -2.45
N ILE A 99 -8.61 45.20 -2.40
CA ILE A 99 -7.61 45.24 -3.45
C ILE A 99 -8.17 44.71 -4.78
N LEU A 100 -8.92 43.61 -4.76
CA LEU A 100 -9.52 43.03 -5.97
C LEU A 100 -10.48 44.01 -6.64
N ARG A 101 -11.40 44.62 -5.88
CA ARG A 101 -12.33 45.63 -6.40
C ARG A 101 -11.60 46.87 -6.91
N SER A 102 -10.55 47.33 -6.23
CA SER A 102 -9.75 48.48 -6.69
C SER A 102 -9.04 48.24 -8.02
N LEU A 103 -8.75 46.98 -8.34
CA LEU A 103 -8.13 46.54 -9.59
C LEU A 103 -9.16 46.15 -10.67
N GLY A 104 -10.45 46.33 -10.40
CA GLY A 104 -11.53 46.03 -11.35
C GLY A 104 -11.97 44.57 -11.40
N PHE A 105 -11.52 43.71 -10.48
CA PHE A 105 -12.04 42.34 -10.38
C PHE A 105 -13.47 42.33 -9.86
N LEU A 106 -14.29 41.45 -10.44
CA LEU A 106 -15.67 41.24 -10.04
C LEU A 106 -15.74 40.02 -9.12
N ILE A 107 -16.29 40.22 -7.92
CA ILE A 107 -16.46 39.18 -6.91
C ILE A 107 -17.88 38.66 -6.99
N ASN A 108 -18.03 37.35 -7.12
CA ASN A 108 -19.33 36.69 -7.11
C ASN A 108 -19.79 36.47 -5.67
N GLU A 109 -20.53 37.42 -5.13
CA GLU A 109 -21.01 37.37 -3.74
C GLU A 109 -21.91 36.15 -3.47
N ASN A 110 -22.64 35.65 -4.48
CA ASN A 110 -23.54 34.49 -4.33
C ASN A 110 -22.80 33.15 -4.25
N LYS A 111 -21.64 33.04 -4.92
CA LYS A 111 -20.80 31.83 -4.88
C LYS A 111 -19.72 31.90 -3.80
N SER A 112 -19.36 33.10 -3.37
CA SER A 112 -18.41 33.33 -2.29
C SER A 112 -19.02 32.92 -0.95
N ASN A 113 -18.18 32.43 -0.03
CA ASN A 113 -18.54 32.24 1.37
C ASN A 113 -17.63 33.11 2.24
N LEU A 114 -18.11 34.32 2.53
CA LEU A 114 -17.35 35.35 3.25
C LEU A 114 -17.43 35.23 4.78
N ILE A 115 -18.20 34.28 5.30
CA ILE A 115 -18.32 34.08 6.75
C ILE A 115 -17.16 33.18 7.19
N PRO A 116 -16.23 33.67 8.04
CA PRO A 116 -15.14 32.86 8.54
C PRO A 116 -15.67 31.61 9.26
N SER A 117 -15.23 30.43 8.82
CA SER A 117 -15.64 29.15 9.37
C SER A 117 -14.47 28.18 9.43
N THR A 118 -14.47 27.26 10.40
CA THR A 118 -13.52 26.13 10.42
C THR A 118 -13.88 25.04 9.41
N ARG A 119 -15.06 25.13 8.79
CA ARG A 119 -15.52 24.22 7.74
C ARG A 119 -15.93 25.00 6.50
N CYS A 120 -15.27 24.76 5.37
CA CYS A 120 -15.47 25.56 4.15
C CYS A 120 -15.38 24.68 2.89
N GLN A 121 -16.19 24.99 1.87
CA GLN A 121 -16.12 24.32 0.57
C GLN A 121 -15.13 25.04 -0.35
N PHE A 122 -14.11 24.34 -0.87
CA PHE A 122 -13.09 24.88 -1.76
C PHE A 122 -12.67 23.81 -2.78
N LEU A 123 -12.53 24.19 -4.06
CA LEU A 123 -12.14 23.29 -5.17
C LEU A 123 -12.97 22.00 -5.27
N GLY A 124 -14.27 22.08 -4.94
CA GLY A 124 -15.19 20.94 -4.99
C GLY A 124 -15.08 19.95 -3.81
N PHE A 125 -14.38 20.33 -2.75
CA PHE A 125 -14.26 19.57 -1.50
C PHE A 125 -14.66 20.39 -0.29
N ILE A 126 -14.98 19.72 0.81
CA ILE A 126 -15.20 20.38 2.09
C ILE A 126 -13.95 20.17 2.95
N LEU A 127 -13.32 21.28 3.33
CA LEU A 127 -12.21 21.34 4.26
C LEU A 127 -12.76 21.55 5.68
N ASP A 128 -12.33 20.73 6.64
CA ASP A 128 -12.59 20.93 8.07
C ASP A 128 -11.25 21.05 8.80
N SER A 129 -10.91 22.27 9.24
CA SER A 129 -9.67 22.57 9.94
C SER A 129 -9.69 22.12 11.40
N SER A 130 -10.86 21.97 12.01
CA SER A 130 -11.01 21.49 13.40
C SER A 130 -10.66 20.02 13.51
N ARG A 131 -11.20 19.21 12.58
CA ARG A 131 -10.94 17.77 12.46
C ARG A 131 -9.70 17.46 11.63
N MET A 132 -9.18 18.43 10.87
CA MET A 132 -8.12 18.25 9.88
C MET A 132 -8.51 17.18 8.85
N THR A 133 -9.69 17.33 8.23
CA THR A 133 -10.23 16.38 7.26
C THR A 133 -10.61 17.06 5.94
N LEU A 134 -10.62 16.26 4.88
CA LEU A 134 -11.14 16.59 3.57
C LEU A 134 -12.32 15.67 3.27
N GLU A 135 -13.46 16.23 2.87
CA GLU A 135 -14.70 15.50 2.63
C GLU A 135 -15.29 15.85 1.25
N LEU A 136 -16.18 14.99 0.75
CA LEU A 136 -16.98 15.30 -0.43
C LEU A 136 -18.28 16.02 -0.04
N PRO A 137 -18.73 17.02 -0.82
CA PRO A 137 -20.08 17.54 -0.69
C PRO A 137 -21.14 16.44 -0.87
N GLU A 138 -22.23 16.51 -0.12
CA GLU A 138 -23.27 15.46 -0.10
C GLU A 138 -23.86 15.20 -1.49
N LYS A 139 -24.10 16.26 -2.28
CA LYS A 139 -24.55 16.15 -3.67
C LYS A 139 -23.61 15.30 -4.54
N LYS A 140 -22.29 15.43 -4.34
CA LYS A 140 -21.28 14.68 -5.09
C LYS A 140 -21.21 13.22 -4.62
N LYS A 141 -21.39 12.95 -3.32
CA LYS A 141 -21.51 11.59 -2.79
C LYS A 141 -22.70 10.86 -3.41
N GLN A 142 -23.87 11.50 -3.43
CA GLN A 142 -25.09 10.91 -4.00
C GLN A 142 -24.99 10.65 -5.50
N LEU A 143 -24.39 11.58 -6.26
CA LEU A 143 -24.11 11.38 -7.69
C LEU A 143 -23.20 10.17 -7.93
N ILE A 144 -22.12 10.05 -7.17
CA ILE A 144 -21.19 8.92 -7.32
C ILE A 144 -21.89 7.60 -6.95
N LEU A 145 -22.67 7.60 -5.87
CA LEU A 145 -23.42 6.43 -5.44
C LEU A 145 -24.45 5.98 -6.50
N SER A 146 -25.17 6.92 -7.13
CA SER A 146 -26.11 6.58 -8.20
C SER A 146 -25.39 5.99 -9.42
N LEU A 147 -24.27 6.59 -9.82
CA LEU A 147 -23.44 6.08 -10.92
C LEU A 147 -22.88 4.68 -10.62
N ILE A 148 -22.42 4.43 -9.39
CA ILE A 148 -21.95 3.09 -8.99
C ILE A 148 -23.07 2.06 -9.15
N LYS A 149 -24.28 2.36 -8.65
CA LYS A 149 -25.42 1.43 -8.74
C LYS A 149 -25.82 1.14 -10.18
N GLU A 150 -25.83 2.16 -11.03
CA GLU A 150 -26.09 2.02 -12.46
C GLU A 150 -25.06 1.10 -13.13
N PHE A 151 -23.77 1.48 -13.08
CA PHE A 151 -22.70 0.76 -13.78
C PHE A 151 -22.45 -0.64 -13.24
N LYS A 152 -22.76 -0.91 -11.97
CA LYS A 152 -22.68 -2.26 -11.38
C LYS A 152 -23.67 -3.24 -12.02
N THR A 153 -24.80 -2.76 -12.53
CA THR A 153 -25.83 -3.61 -13.18
C THR A 153 -25.64 -3.73 -14.70
N LEU A 154 -24.91 -2.79 -15.30
CA LEU A 154 -24.68 -2.79 -16.73
C LEU A 154 -23.74 -3.94 -17.14
N GLN A 155 -24.08 -4.61 -18.24
CA GLN A 155 -23.17 -5.56 -18.87
C GLN A 155 -22.31 -4.90 -19.95
N THR A 156 -22.85 -3.88 -20.62
CA THR A 156 -22.19 -3.17 -21.72
C THR A 156 -22.54 -1.69 -21.72
N CYS A 157 -21.57 -0.87 -22.09
CA CYS A 157 -21.70 0.58 -22.23
C CYS A 157 -20.76 1.08 -23.34
N THR A 158 -20.87 2.35 -23.73
CA THR A 158 -19.84 3.00 -24.54
C THR A 158 -18.62 3.31 -23.68
N ILE A 159 -17.45 3.38 -24.32
CA ILE A 159 -16.23 3.78 -23.62
C ILE A 159 -16.33 5.22 -23.09
N ARG A 160 -17.06 6.10 -23.79
CA ARG A 160 -17.34 7.48 -23.37
C ARG A 160 -18.10 7.55 -22.06
N GLU A 161 -19.23 6.84 -21.93
CA GLU A 161 -20.02 6.76 -20.70
C GLU A 161 -19.15 6.24 -19.55
N PHE A 162 -18.39 5.17 -19.79
CA PHE A 162 -17.50 4.63 -18.76
C PHE A 162 -16.36 5.58 -18.41
N ALA A 163 -15.84 6.34 -19.36
CA ALA A 163 -14.83 7.36 -19.11
C ALA A 163 -15.35 8.51 -18.24
N GLN A 164 -16.60 8.94 -18.44
CA GLN A 164 -17.28 9.91 -17.57
C GLN A 164 -17.45 9.37 -16.16
N PHE A 165 -17.87 8.10 -16.01
CA PHE A 165 -17.94 7.42 -14.72
C PHE A 165 -16.56 7.41 -14.02
N VAL A 166 -15.52 6.94 -14.71
CA VAL A 166 -14.14 6.92 -14.18
C VAL A 166 -13.70 8.33 -13.76
N GLY A 167 -14.00 9.35 -14.57
CA GLY A 167 -13.69 10.74 -14.24
C GLY A 167 -14.31 11.20 -12.93
N ASN A 168 -15.58 10.87 -12.69
CA ASN A 168 -16.27 11.19 -11.43
C ASN A 168 -15.63 10.48 -10.22
N ILE A 169 -15.29 9.20 -10.36
CA ILE A 169 -14.60 8.41 -9.32
C ILE A 169 -13.22 9.00 -9.01
N THR A 170 -12.41 9.23 -10.04
CA THR A 170 -11.07 9.81 -9.92
C THR A 170 -11.10 11.20 -9.27
N ALA A 171 -12.07 12.05 -9.64
CA ALA A 171 -12.26 13.38 -9.05
C ALA A 171 -12.72 13.35 -7.57
N ALA A 172 -13.11 12.19 -7.05
CA ALA A 172 -13.52 12.00 -5.67
C ALA A 172 -12.39 11.49 -4.78
N CYS A 173 -11.41 10.78 -5.37
CA CYS A 173 -10.32 10.11 -4.67
C CYS A 173 -9.52 10.98 -3.68
N PRO A 174 -9.30 12.30 -3.89
CA PRO A 174 -8.62 13.12 -2.87
C PRO A 174 -9.31 13.10 -1.51
N ALA A 175 -10.65 13.03 -1.47
CA ALA A 175 -11.44 13.03 -0.24
C ALA A 175 -11.92 11.63 0.22
N VAL A 176 -11.64 10.59 -0.56
CA VAL A 176 -11.97 9.20 -0.21
C VAL A 176 -10.67 8.48 0.11
N GLN A 177 -10.40 8.26 1.40
CA GLN A 177 -9.18 7.56 1.82
C GLN A 177 -9.11 6.17 1.14
N TYR A 178 -7.96 5.85 0.54
CA TYR A 178 -7.71 4.64 -0.28
C TYR A 178 -8.47 4.55 -1.62
N GLY A 179 -9.30 5.54 -1.99
CA GLY A 179 -10.11 5.49 -3.22
C GLY A 179 -9.29 5.23 -4.49
N TRP A 180 -8.06 5.72 -4.54
CA TRP A 180 -7.15 5.47 -5.67
C TRP A 180 -6.92 3.97 -5.95
N VAL A 181 -6.78 3.14 -4.91
CA VAL A 181 -6.56 1.68 -5.02
C VAL A 181 -7.69 1.01 -5.80
N TYR A 182 -8.91 1.42 -5.51
CA TYR A 182 -10.16 0.86 -6.05
C TYR A 182 -10.62 1.58 -7.33
N SER A 183 -9.95 2.66 -7.73
CA SER A 183 -10.16 3.33 -9.02
C SER A 183 -9.33 2.70 -10.15
N LYS A 184 -8.19 2.07 -9.84
CA LYS A 184 -7.24 1.55 -10.85
C LYS A 184 -7.84 0.43 -11.71
N GLY A 185 -8.75 -0.38 -11.17
CA GLY A 185 -9.49 -1.38 -11.93
C GLY A 185 -10.30 -0.74 -13.06
N PHE A 186 -11.08 0.30 -12.74
CA PHE A 186 -11.88 1.03 -13.71
C PHE A 186 -11.00 1.74 -14.76
N GLU A 187 -9.96 2.45 -14.33
CA GLU A 187 -9.02 3.12 -15.24
C GLU A 187 -8.38 2.13 -16.23
N ARG A 188 -7.99 0.94 -15.75
CA ARG A 188 -7.41 -0.11 -16.59
C ARG A 188 -8.41 -0.68 -17.57
N GLN A 189 -9.64 -0.94 -17.16
CA GLN A 189 -10.62 -1.48 -18.08
C GLN A 189 -10.93 -0.50 -19.22
N LYS A 190 -11.08 0.79 -18.89
CA LYS A 190 -11.22 1.87 -19.88
C LYS A 190 -10.03 1.90 -20.84
N TYR A 191 -8.81 1.85 -20.31
CA TYR A 191 -7.57 1.86 -21.11
C TYR A 191 -7.49 0.70 -22.10
N LEU A 192 -7.76 -0.53 -21.65
CA LEU A 192 -7.74 -1.71 -22.52
C LEU A 192 -8.83 -1.66 -23.59
N ALA A 193 -10.02 -1.15 -23.25
CA ALA A 193 -11.10 -0.97 -24.22
C ALA A 193 -10.73 0.05 -25.31
N LEU A 194 -10.12 1.19 -24.94
CA LEU A 194 -9.63 2.19 -25.88
C LEU A 194 -8.54 1.66 -26.80
N LEU A 195 -7.58 0.91 -26.24
CA LEU A 195 -6.54 0.28 -27.06
C LEU A 195 -7.14 -0.66 -28.10
N LYS A 196 -8.13 -1.47 -27.70
CA LYS A 196 -8.81 -2.41 -28.62
C LYS A 196 -9.66 -1.68 -29.67
N SER A 197 -10.22 -0.52 -29.35
CA SER A 197 -11.06 0.26 -30.27
C SER A 197 -10.28 1.26 -31.13
N GLY A 198 -8.95 1.26 -31.09
CA GLY A 198 -8.14 2.24 -31.82
C GLY A 198 -8.35 3.68 -31.34
N GLY A 199 -8.71 3.88 -30.07
CA GLY A 199 -8.99 5.19 -29.49
C GLY A 199 -10.43 5.70 -29.71
N ASN A 200 -11.31 4.91 -30.33
CA ASN A 200 -12.71 5.30 -30.50
C ASN A 200 -13.47 5.22 -29.17
N TYR A 201 -13.87 6.39 -28.64
CA TYR A 201 -14.65 6.51 -27.40
C TYR A 201 -16.12 6.10 -27.56
N ASP A 202 -16.65 6.10 -28.77
CA ASP A 202 -18.05 5.74 -29.05
C ASP A 202 -18.21 4.23 -29.30
N ALA A 203 -17.10 3.49 -29.32
CA ALA A 203 -17.13 2.03 -29.35
C ALA A 203 -17.72 1.44 -28.06
N ARG A 204 -18.39 0.29 -28.19
CA ARG A 204 -18.97 -0.47 -27.07
C ARG A 204 -17.91 -1.28 -26.34
N MET A 205 -17.99 -1.32 -25.02
CA MET A 205 -17.18 -2.18 -24.16
C MET A 205 -18.05 -3.06 -23.25
N LYS A 206 -17.51 -4.22 -22.87
CA LYS A 206 -18.13 -5.11 -21.87
C LYS A 206 -17.55 -4.80 -20.50
N LEU A 207 -18.39 -4.67 -19.47
CA LEU A 207 -17.95 -4.50 -18.09
C LEU A 207 -17.53 -5.86 -17.52
N SER A 208 -16.38 -5.89 -16.84
CA SER A 208 -15.79 -7.13 -16.35
C SER A 208 -16.28 -7.40 -14.94
N THR A 209 -16.62 -8.65 -14.64
CA THR A 209 -16.99 -9.09 -13.29
C THR A 209 -15.86 -8.91 -12.28
N THR A 210 -14.61 -8.77 -12.74
CA THR A 210 -13.45 -8.45 -11.88
C THR A 210 -13.62 -7.12 -11.12
N LEU A 211 -14.40 -6.19 -11.67
CA LEU A 211 -14.70 -4.89 -11.06
C LEU A 211 -15.71 -4.94 -9.93
N ASN A 212 -16.41 -6.07 -9.73
CA ASN A 212 -17.47 -6.16 -8.72
C ASN A 212 -16.93 -5.84 -7.31
N SER A 213 -15.68 -6.22 -7.02
CA SER A 213 -15.02 -5.89 -5.76
C SER A 213 -14.74 -4.38 -5.61
N ASP A 214 -14.38 -3.70 -6.71
CA ASP A 214 -14.16 -2.25 -6.72
C ASP A 214 -15.49 -1.50 -6.56
N PHE A 215 -16.54 -1.90 -7.28
CA PHE A 215 -17.88 -1.33 -7.11
C PHE A 215 -18.41 -1.50 -5.69
N ALA A 216 -18.29 -2.70 -5.11
CA ALA A 216 -18.74 -2.97 -3.74
C ALA A 216 -17.96 -2.15 -2.70
N TRP A 217 -16.66 -1.98 -2.91
CA TRP A 217 -15.84 -1.13 -2.04
C TRP A 217 -16.32 0.33 -2.10
N TRP A 218 -16.46 0.90 -3.30
CA TRP A 218 -16.92 2.29 -3.44
C TRP A 218 -18.33 2.50 -2.89
N GLU A 219 -19.25 1.57 -3.12
CA GLU A 219 -20.63 1.63 -2.61
C GLU A 219 -20.67 1.67 -1.07
N SER A 220 -19.79 0.91 -0.40
CA SER A 220 -19.73 0.85 1.06
C SER A 220 -19.00 2.04 1.71
N HIS A 221 -18.11 2.72 0.98
CA HIS A 221 -17.24 3.76 1.57
C HIS A 221 -17.61 5.19 1.17
N ILE A 222 -18.33 5.41 0.07
CA ILE A 222 -18.56 6.76 -0.46
C ILE A 222 -19.39 7.67 0.47
N SER A 223 -20.39 7.11 1.15
CA SER A 223 -21.28 7.86 2.05
C SER A 223 -20.52 8.43 3.25
N GLU A 224 -19.58 7.66 3.79
CA GLU A 224 -18.74 8.02 4.93
C GLU A 224 -17.36 8.53 4.51
N ALA A 225 -17.18 8.87 3.23
CA ALA A 225 -15.88 9.27 2.69
C ALA A 225 -15.35 10.53 3.41
N ILE A 226 -14.27 10.32 4.15
CA ILE A 226 -13.48 11.33 4.85
C ILE A 226 -12.02 10.95 4.64
N ASN A 227 -11.18 11.92 4.30
CA ASN A 227 -9.73 11.74 4.25
C ASN A 227 -9.03 12.68 5.23
N PRO A 228 -8.34 12.16 6.27
CA PRO A 228 -7.54 12.97 7.16
C PRO A 228 -6.40 13.68 6.42
N ILE A 229 -6.25 14.97 6.67
CA ILE A 229 -5.13 15.78 6.17
C ILE A 229 -3.89 15.38 6.96
N LYS A 230 -2.97 14.73 6.27
CA LYS A 230 -1.78 14.10 6.85
C LYS A 230 -0.81 15.15 7.36
N GLN A 231 -0.22 14.87 8.52
CA GLN A 231 0.72 15.78 9.19
C GLN A 231 2.18 15.34 9.01
N GLN A 232 2.42 14.23 8.30
CA GLN A 232 3.75 13.65 8.06
C GLN A 232 4.48 13.29 9.36
N LYS A 233 3.73 12.90 10.39
CA LYS A 233 4.28 12.39 11.64
C LYS A 233 4.30 10.87 11.57
N TYR A 234 5.45 10.31 11.20
CA TYR A 234 5.61 8.88 11.01
C TYR A 234 5.85 8.15 12.34
N ALA A 235 5.12 7.07 12.56
CA ALA A 235 5.29 6.19 13.70
C ALA A 235 6.45 5.20 13.51
N LEU A 236 6.78 4.88 12.26
CA LEU A 236 7.90 4.04 11.87
C LEU A 236 8.53 4.59 10.59
N GLU A 237 9.85 4.48 10.51
CA GLU A 237 10.63 4.58 9.28
C GLU A 237 11.21 3.20 8.97
N ILE A 238 10.81 2.63 7.83
CA ILE A 238 11.16 1.27 7.42
C ILE A 238 11.94 1.36 6.12
N PHE A 239 13.09 0.70 6.09
CA PHE A 239 13.96 0.57 4.94
C PHE A 239 13.73 -0.80 4.31
N SER A 240 13.64 -0.86 2.99
CA SER A 240 13.52 -2.13 2.26
C SER A 240 14.39 -2.13 1.03
N ASP A 241 14.86 -3.31 0.66
CA ASP A 241 15.68 -3.53 -0.51
C ASP A 241 15.39 -4.91 -1.09
N ALA A 242 15.47 -5.02 -2.42
CA ALA A 242 15.39 -6.29 -3.12
C ALA A 242 16.64 -6.54 -3.96
N SER A 243 17.13 -7.78 -3.90
CA SER A 243 18.12 -8.30 -4.85
C SER A 243 17.49 -9.38 -5.71
N LEU A 244 18.27 -9.99 -6.62
CA LEU A 244 17.83 -11.18 -7.34
C LEU A 244 17.77 -12.45 -6.47
N THR A 245 18.36 -12.42 -5.27
CA THR A 245 18.46 -13.59 -4.39
C THR A 245 17.52 -13.55 -3.20
N GLY A 246 17.19 -12.37 -2.68
CA GLY A 246 16.35 -12.20 -1.51
C GLY A 246 15.91 -10.76 -1.29
N TRP A 247 15.24 -10.53 -0.17
CA TRP A 247 14.86 -9.21 0.34
C TRP A 247 15.49 -8.96 1.69
N GLY A 248 15.71 -7.68 1.98
CA GLY A 248 16.14 -7.19 3.26
C GLY A 248 15.27 -6.01 3.70
N ALA A 249 15.14 -5.85 5.00
CA ALA A 249 14.45 -4.73 5.59
C ALA A 249 15.07 -4.35 6.93
N ALA A 250 15.05 -3.06 7.24
CA ALA A 250 15.53 -2.54 8.51
C ALA A 250 14.54 -1.52 9.10
N CYS A 251 14.45 -1.46 10.42
CA CYS A 251 13.64 -0.48 11.14
C CYS A 251 14.15 -0.35 12.58
N ASN A 252 14.40 0.89 13.04
CA ASN A 252 14.84 1.18 14.40
C ASN A 252 16.06 0.36 14.89
N GLY A 253 17.03 0.10 14.01
CA GLY A 253 18.23 -0.69 14.31
C GLY A 253 18.01 -2.22 14.35
N GLU A 254 16.80 -2.70 14.08
CA GLU A 254 16.54 -4.12 13.84
C GLU A 254 16.54 -4.40 12.33
N THR A 255 17.17 -5.51 11.93
CA THR A 255 17.20 -5.98 10.54
C THR A 255 16.49 -7.32 10.40
N THR A 256 15.86 -7.55 9.26
CA THR A 256 15.37 -8.86 8.85
C THR A 256 15.56 -9.09 7.36
N TYR A 257 15.62 -10.34 6.94
CA TYR A 257 15.85 -10.72 5.56
C TYR A 257 15.29 -12.11 5.27
N GLY A 258 15.19 -12.45 3.98
CA GLY A 258 14.83 -13.79 3.54
C GLY A 258 15.08 -14.01 2.07
N ALA A 259 15.28 -15.27 1.67
CA ALA A 259 15.46 -15.64 0.28
C ALA A 259 14.15 -15.63 -0.50
N TRP A 260 14.23 -15.38 -1.81
CA TRP A 260 13.12 -15.54 -2.74
C TRP A 260 12.81 -17.02 -3.01
N ASN A 261 11.53 -17.33 -3.22
CA ASN A 261 11.13 -18.64 -3.73
C ASN A 261 11.42 -18.74 -5.24
N GLU A 262 11.21 -19.93 -5.83
CA GLU A 262 11.56 -20.18 -7.24
C GLU A 262 10.80 -19.26 -8.22
N SER A 263 9.53 -18.95 -7.97
CA SER A 263 8.76 -18.08 -8.86
C SER A 263 9.16 -16.61 -8.73
N GLU A 264 9.46 -16.14 -7.53
CA GLU A 264 9.89 -14.77 -7.25
C GLU A 264 11.26 -14.47 -7.85
N ARG A 265 12.23 -15.38 -7.77
CA ARG A 265 13.56 -15.15 -8.39
C ARG A 265 13.51 -14.89 -9.89
N ASN A 266 12.50 -15.44 -10.56
CA ASN A 266 12.27 -15.24 -11.98
C ASN A 266 11.46 -13.97 -12.29
N ALA A 267 11.02 -13.24 -11.26
CA ALA A 267 10.29 -12.00 -11.42
C ALA A 267 11.23 -10.81 -11.66
N HIS A 268 10.69 -9.78 -12.29
CA HIS A 268 11.42 -8.55 -12.57
C HIS A 268 11.76 -7.79 -11.27
N ILE A 269 12.91 -7.11 -11.24
CA ILE A 269 13.38 -6.39 -10.03
C ILE A 269 12.34 -5.41 -9.47
N ASN A 270 11.70 -4.59 -10.31
CA ASN A 270 10.61 -3.68 -9.87
C ASN A 270 9.45 -4.38 -9.14
N TYR A 271 9.16 -5.63 -9.48
CA TYR A 271 8.17 -6.42 -8.75
C TYR A 271 8.71 -6.86 -7.39
N LEU A 272 9.96 -7.34 -7.36
CA LEU A 272 10.64 -7.75 -6.13
C LEU A 272 10.79 -6.61 -5.14
N GLU A 273 11.05 -5.39 -5.60
CA GLU A 273 11.09 -4.18 -4.78
C GLU A 273 9.77 -3.90 -4.06
N LEU A 274 8.65 -4.00 -4.79
CA LEU A 274 7.32 -3.86 -4.19
C LEU A 274 7.02 -5.00 -3.21
N VAL A 275 7.46 -6.23 -3.50
CA VAL A 275 7.31 -7.36 -2.58
C VAL A 275 8.16 -7.17 -1.33
N ALA A 276 9.39 -6.70 -1.45
CA ALA A 276 10.28 -6.38 -0.33
C ALA A 276 9.66 -5.30 0.56
N ALA A 277 9.12 -4.23 -0.01
CA ALA A 277 8.41 -3.20 0.74
C ALA A 277 7.18 -3.76 1.48
N TYR A 278 6.42 -4.66 0.84
CA TYR A 278 5.30 -5.34 1.47
C TYR A 278 5.74 -6.24 2.63
N TYR A 279 6.84 -6.97 2.46
CA TYR A 279 7.40 -7.84 3.50
C TYR A 279 7.95 -7.04 4.66
N ALA A 280 8.63 -5.93 4.41
CA ALA A 280 9.10 -5.00 5.42
C ALA A 280 7.94 -4.47 6.28
N LEU A 281 6.83 -4.05 5.65
CA LEU A 281 5.61 -3.65 6.36
C LEU A 281 5.06 -4.79 7.24
N ARG A 282 4.96 -6.01 6.71
CA ARG A 282 4.48 -7.17 7.50
C ARG A 282 5.42 -7.54 8.65
N CYS A 283 6.72 -7.31 8.52
CA CYS A 283 7.66 -7.62 9.58
C CYS A 283 7.63 -6.57 10.70
N PHE A 284 7.57 -5.28 10.37
CA PHE A 284 7.75 -4.20 11.36
C PHE A 284 6.45 -3.51 11.78
N ALA A 285 5.41 -3.53 10.94
CA ALA A 285 4.17 -2.80 11.17
C ALA A 285 2.95 -3.70 11.48
N THR A 286 3.14 -5.00 11.73
CA THR A 286 2.02 -5.93 12.01
C THR A 286 1.19 -5.53 13.24
N THR A 287 1.81 -4.94 14.25
CA THR A 287 1.16 -4.47 15.50
C THR A 287 0.76 -3.00 15.47
N LYS A 288 0.92 -2.31 14.33
CA LYS A 288 0.61 -0.88 14.19
C LYS A 288 -0.78 -0.69 13.58
N TYR A 289 -1.49 0.31 14.10
CA TYR A 289 -2.83 0.70 13.68
C TYR A 289 -2.94 2.23 13.66
N ASP A 290 -3.77 2.77 12.76
CA ASP A 290 -4.18 4.17 12.70
C ASP A 290 -3.02 5.18 12.72
N CYS A 291 -1.92 4.85 12.03
CA CYS A 291 -0.71 5.68 12.02
C CYS A 291 -0.10 5.82 10.61
N GLU A 292 0.78 6.81 10.47
CA GLU A 292 1.56 7.02 9.25
C GLU A 292 2.91 6.28 9.31
N ILE A 293 3.36 5.72 8.20
CA ILE A 293 4.64 4.99 8.08
C ILE A 293 5.42 5.54 6.88
N LEU A 294 6.70 5.79 7.08
CA LEU A 294 7.63 6.17 6.02
C LEU A 294 8.36 4.92 5.52
N LEU A 295 8.29 4.66 4.21
CA LEU A 295 9.05 3.61 3.54
C LEU A 295 10.21 4.23 2.76
N ARG A 296 11.42 3.75 3.01
CA ARG A 296 12.64 4.12 2.30
C ARG A 296 13.00 3.02 1.31
N ILE A 297 13.01 3.38 0.03
CA ILE A 297 13.20 2.46 -1.10
C ILE A 297 14.12 3.15 -2.10
N ASP A 298 15.03 2.44 -2.73
CA ASP A 298 15.95 3.00 -3.74
C ASP A 298 15.42 2.85 -5.18
N ASN A 299 14.36 2.07 -5.37
CA ASN A 299 13.68 1.89 -6.65
C ASN A 299 12.54 2.91 -6.88
N THR A 300 12.73 3.79 -7.87
CA THR A 300 11.76 4.84 -8.24
C THR A 300 10.42 4.30 -8.76
N THR A 301 10.42 3.12 -9.40
CA THR A 301 9.18 2.50 -9.90
C THR A 301 8.33 2.03 -8.72
N ALA A 302 8.93 1.37 -7.72
CA ALA A 302 8.24 0.94 -6.52
C ALA A 302 7.68 2.14 -5.74
N ILE A 303 8.45 3.21 -5.58
CA ILE A 303 8.00 4.48 -4.96
C ILE A 303 6.77 5.02 -5.69
N ALA A 304 6.83 5.12 -7.03
CA ALA A 304 5.73 5.63 -7.83
C ALA A 304 4.46 4.78 -7.68
N TYR A 305 4.60 3.45 -7.70
CA TYR A 305 3.47 2.53 -7.52
C TYR A 305 2.87 2.60 -6.12
N ILE A 306 3.67 2.74 -5.07
CA ILE A 306 3.16 2.91 -3.70
C ILE A 306 2.43 4.26 -3.57
N ASN A 307 3.08 5.36 -3.92
CA ASN A 307 2.52 6.70 -3.71
C ASN A 307 1.31 7.01 -4.61
N ARG A 308 1.22 6.40 -5.80
CA ARG A 308 0.05 6.51 -6.69
C ARG A 308 -0.99 5.42 -6.44
N MET A 309 -0.78 4.57 -5.44
CA MET A 309 -1.65 3.45 -5.07
C MET A 309 -1.93 2.47 -6.21
N GLY A 310 -0.93 2.21 -7.04
CA GLY A 310 -0.99 1.30 -8.17
C GLY A 310 -0.65 1.95 -9.50
N GLY A 311 -0.95 1.23 -10.58
CA GLY A 311 -0.67 1.63 -11.94
C GLY A 311 -1.53 0.89 -12.95
N ILE A 312 -1.79 1.50 -14.10
CA ILE A 312 -2.72 0.96 -15.09
C ILE A 312 -2.05 -0.07 -16.00
N GLN A 313 -0.79 0.17 -16.36
CA GLN A 313 -0.12 -0.53 -17.46
C GLN A 313 0.22 -1.99 -17.12
N TYR A 314 0.91 -2.22 -16.00
CA TYR A 314 1.45 -3.52 -15.62
C TYR A 314 0.61 -4.20 -14.51
N PRO A 315 -0.15 -5.27 -14.81
CA PRO A 315 -1.04 -5.93 -13.85
C PRO A 315 -0.32 -6.50 -12.63
N HIS A 316 0.86 -7.07 -12.83
CA HIS A 316 1.61 -7.74 -11.76
C HIS A 316 2.09 -6.73 -10.71
N LEU A 317 2.57 -5.55 -11.13
CA LEU A 317 2.93 -4.44 -10.23
C LEU A 317 1.70 -3.84 -9.55
N ASN A 318 0.59 -3.66 -10.29
CA ASN A 318 -0.65 -3.17 -9.69
C ASN A 318 -1.21 -4.14 -8.66
N GLY A 319 -1.10 -5.45 -8.92
CA GLY A 319 -1.56 -6.49 -8.00
C GLY A 319 -0.85 -6.45 -6.65
N ILE A 320 0.48 -6.24 -6.63
CA ILE A 320 1.22 -6.11 -5.38
C ILE A 320 0.96 -4.75 -4.69
N ALA A 321 0.92 -3.64 -5.43
CA ALA A 321 0.58 -2.33 -4.87
C ALA A 321 -0.82 -2.33 -4.22
N ARG A 322 -1.79 -2.98 -4.87
CA ARG A 322 -3.13 -3.19 -4.30
C ARG A 322 -3.09 -4.02 -3.02
N LYS A 323 -2.32 -5.13 -2.99
CA LYS A 323 -2.17 -5.95 -1.76
C LYS A 323 -1.57 -5.15 -0.61
N ILE A 324 -0.55 -4.32 -0.88
CA ILE A 324 0.07 -3.43 0.11
C ILE A 324 -0.99 -2.51 0.71
N TRP A 325 -1.71 -1.76 -0.13
CA TRP A 325 -2.68 -0.79 0.36
C TRP A 325 -3.91 -1.42 1.02
N GLN A 326 -4.40 -2.57 0.53
CA GLN A 326 -5.46 -3.31 1.20
C GLN A 326 -5.02 -3.82 2.59
N TRP A 327 -3.74 -4.19 2.73
CA TRP A 327 -3.20 -4.57 4.04
C TRP A 327 -3.10 -3.39 4.99
N CYS A 328 -2.73 -2.21 4.47
CA CYS A 328 -2.67 -0.95 5.22
C CYS A 328 -4.07 -0.48 5.64
N GLU A 329 -5.04 -0.51 4.72
CA GLU A 329 -6.43 -0.11 4.93
C GLU A 329 -7.08 -0.86 6.09
N ARG A 330 -6.92 -2.19 6.15
CA ARG A 330 -7.44 -3.03 7.25
C ARG A 330 -6.89 -2.66 8.64
N ARG A 331 -5.85 -1.83 8.70
CA ARG A 331 -5.19 -1.37 9.92
C ARG A 331 -5.24 0.15 10.08
N GLY A 332 -5.94 0.87 9.20
CA GLY A 332 -5.93 2.34 9.20
C GLY A 332 -4.55 2.96 8.93
N LEU A 333 -3.62 2.21 8.32
CA LEU A 333 -2.26 2.68 8.07
C LEU A 333 -2.17 3.54 6.81
N TRP A 334 -1.38 4.61 6.89
CA TRP A 334 -1.05 5.43 5.73
C TRP A 334 0.44 5.38 5.45
N ILE A 335 0.83 4.86 4.29
CA ILE A 335 2.24 4.74 3.91
C ILE A 335 2.67 5.86 2.96
N THR A 336 3.89 6.36 3.12
CA THR A 336 4.55 7.25 2.15
C THR A 336 5.87 6.61 1.76
N ALA A 337 6.08 6.38 0.46
CA ALA A 337 7.37 5.92 -0.05
C ALA A 337 8.24 7.13 -0.42
N SER A 338 9.50 7.10 0.01
CA SER A 338 10.50 8.13 -0.28
C SER A 338 11.80 7.47 -0.74
N TYR A 339 12.53 8.19 -1.59
CA TYR A 339 13.81 7.73 -2.09
C TYR A 339 14.87 7.72 -0.99
N ILE A 340 15.74 6.72 -1.05
CA ILE A 340 17.02 6.67 -0.36
C ILE A 340 18.09 6.22 -1.34
N ALA A 341 19.30 6.76 -1.24
CA ALA A 341 20.41 6.30 -2.05
C ALA A 341 20.84 4.89 -1.61
N SER A 342 21.11 3.97 -2.54
CA SER A 342 21.51 2.59 -2.20
C SER A 342 22.73 2.53 -1.27
N LYS A 343 23.67 3.49 -1.42
CA LYS A 343 24.85 3.65 -0.55
C LYS A 343 24.50 3.96 0.93
N GLU A 344 23.31 4.52 1.17
CA GLU A 344 22.77 4.86 2.49
C GLU A 344 21.81 3.76 2.99
N ASN A 345 21.34 2.88 2.10
CA ASN A 345 20.43 1.76 2.40
C ASN A 345 21.18 0.47 2.81
N VAL A 346 22.30 0.61 3.53
CA VAL A 346 23.29 -0.47 3.73
C VAL A 346 22.70 -1.70 4.41
N GLU A 347 21.90 -1.52 5.45
CA GLU A 347 21.35 -2.63 6.24
C GLU A 347 20.35 -3.47 5.44
N ALA A 348 19.44 -2.82 4.70
CA ALA A 348 18.47 -3.51 3.87
C ALA A 348 19.15 -4.18 2.67
N ASP A 349 20.10 -3.50 2.02
CA ASP A 349 20.89 -4.03 0.89
C ASP A 349 21.75 -5.23 1.29
N GLN A 350 22.40 -5.16 2.46
CA GLN A 350 23.11 -6.30 3.01
C GLN A 350 22.15 -7.47 3.29
N GLY A 351 20.99 -7.19 3.91
CA GLY A 351 19.96 -8.19 4.16
C GLY A 351 19.46 -8.87 2.87
N SER A 352 19.20 -8.10 1.82
CA SER A 352 18.67 -8.63 0.54
C SER A 352 19.66 -9.55 -0.17
N ARG A 353 20.96 -9.39 0.09
CA ARG A 353 22.04 -10.24 -0.44
C ARG A 353 22.49 -11.33 0.53
N THR A 354 22.05 -11.26 1.79
CA THR A 354 22.42 -12.25 2.81
C THR A 354 21.69 -13.56 2.54
N ILE A 355 22.47 -14.62 2.41
CA ILE A 355 21.97 -15.97 2.20
C ILE A 355 22.62 -16.86 3.25
N ASN A 356 21.81 -17.41 4.14
CA ASN A 356 22.26 -18.46 5.04
C ASN A 356 21.68 -19.82 4.61
N ILE A 357 22.45 -20.55 3.79
CA ILE A 357 22.06 -21.87 3.27
C ILE A 357 21.84 -22.86 4.42
N ASP A 358 22.62 -22.74 5.50
CA ASP A 358 22.59 -23.69 6.62
C ASP A 358 21.30 -23.62 7.44
N THR A 359 20.53 -22.55 7.30
CA THR A 359 19.22 -22.38 7.95
C THR A 359 18.02 -22.71 7.06
N GLU A 360 18.23 -23.06 5.79
CA GLU A 360 17.16 -23.26 4.79
C GLU A 360 16.98 -24.72 4.34
N TRP A 361 17.62 -25.67 5.03
CA TRP A 361 17.45 -27.08 4.75
C TRP A 361 16.06 -27.57 5.13
N GLU A 362 15.49 -28.42 4.28
CA GLU A 362 14.15 -28.97 4.49
C GLU A 362 14.12 -30.48 4.27
N LEU A 363 13.19 -31.13 4.96
CA LEU A 363 12.87 -32.52 4.70
C LEU A 363 12.13 -32.65 3.37
N ALA A 364 12.52 -33.64 2.56
CA ALA A 364 11.90 -33.89 1.27
C ALA A 364 10.37 -34.11 1.37
N PRO A 365 9.58 -33.64 0.39
CA PRO A 365 8.12 -33.77 0.43
C PRO A 365 7.62 -35.20 0.64
N TRP A 366 8.25 -36.19 0.01
CA TRP A 366 7.89 -37.61 0.16
C TRP A 366 8.11 -38.10 1.60
N ALA A 367 9.20 -37.68 2.25
CA ALA A 367 9.52 -38.08 3.61
C ALA A 367 8.55 -37.44 4.61
N PHE A 368 8.23 -36.16 4.41
CA PHE A 368 7.19 -35.49 5.18
C PHE A 368 5.81 -36.14 5.00
N GLN A 369 5.44 -36.55 3.79
CA GLN A 369 4.18 -37.28 3.56
C GLN A 369 4.15 -38.63 4.30
N THR A 370 5.27 -39.36 4.34
CA THR A 370 5.39 -40.60 5.12
C THR A 370 5.19 -40.34 6.61
N ILE A 371 5.76 -39.26 7.14
CA ILE A 371 5.54 -38.81 8.52
C ILE A 371 4.06 -38.54 8.76
N VAL A 372 3.41 -37.77 7.88
CA VAL A 372 1.99 -37.42 8.02
C VAL A 372 1.09 -38.66 7.99
N ARG A 373 1.38 -39.62 7.11
CA ARG A 373 0.62 -40.88 7.03
C ARG A 373 0.72 -41.71 8.31
N LYS A 374 1.85 -41.67 9.01
CA LYS A 374 2.06 -42.45 10.23
C LYS A 374 1.64 -41.73 11.51
N PHE A 375 1.92 -40.43 11.60
CA PHE A 375 1.82 -39.66 12.84
C PHE A 375 0.69 -38.61 12.82
N GLY A 376 -0.02 -38.46 11.69
CA GLY A 376 -1.06 -37.46 11.52
C GLY A 376 -0.52 -36.13 10.97
N ILE A 377 -1.45 -35.22 10.64
CA ILE A 377 -1.13 -33.91 10.08
C ILE A 377 -0.77 -32.95 11.22
N PRO A 378 0.47 -32.39 11.25
CA PRO A 378 0.84 -31.37 12.22
C PRO A 378 0.19 -30.02 11.88
N GLU A 379 -0.18 -29.28 12.92
CA GLU A 379 -0.81 -27.96 12.82
C GLU A 379 0.20 -26.83 12.60
N ILE A 380 1.39 -26.96 13.19
CA ILE A 380 2.44 -25.95 13.18
C ILE A 380 3.81 -26.54 12.88
N ASP A 381 4.59 -25.82 12.07
CA ASP A 381 5.98 -26.12 11.76
C ASP A 381 6.92 -25.22 12.58
N LEU A 382 7.67 -25.82 13.49
CA LEU A 382 8.63 -25.13 14.33
C LEU A 382 9.98 -25.11 13.63
N PHE A 383 10.63 -23.94 13.60
CA PHE A 383 11.95 -23.71 12.99
C PHE A 383 11.93 -23.68 11.45
N ALA A 384 10.90 -23.07 10.86
CA ALA A 384 10.77 -22.95 9.42
C ALA A 384 10.69 -21.48 8.96
N THR A 385 10.84 -21.30 7.66
CA THR A 385 10.70 -20.06 6.91
C THR A 385 9.53 -20.21 5.94
N ARG A 386 9.11 -19.12 5.29
CA ARG A 386 8.09 -19.20 4.23
C ARG A 386 8.45 -20.17 3.09
N ASN A 387 9.74 -20.42 2.88
CA ASN A 387 10.24 -21.24 1.76
C ASN A 387 10.25 -22.73 2.08
N ASN A 388 10.51 -23.14 3.33
CA ASN A 388 10.64 -24.55 3.72
C ASN A 388 9.54 -25.07 4.65
N LYS A 389 8.55 -24.24 5.00
CA LYS A 389 7.42 -24.66 5.85
C LYS A 389 6.70 -25.88 5.28
N LYS A 390 6.36 -26.81 6.16
CA LYS A 390 5.55 -28.01 5.88
C LYS A 390 4.12 -27.87 6.39
N CYS A 391 3.88 -26.92 7.29
CA CYS A 391 2.57 -26.57 7.82
C CYS A 391 2.11 -25.18 7.36
N LYS A 392 0.80 -24.93 7.46
CA LYS A 392 0.22 -23.62 7.17
C LYS A 392 0.69 -22.55 8.18
N LYS A 393 0.74 -22.91 9.47
CA LYS A 393 1.35 -22.08 10.52
C LYS A 393 2.81 -22.52 10.69
N PHE A 394 3.69 -21.55 10.86
CA PHE A 394 5.09 -21.84 11.13
C PHE A 394 5.74 -20.75 11.99
N CYS A 395 6.79 -21.12 12.73
CA CYS A 395 7.58 -20.19 13.51
C CYS A 395 9.00 -20.07 12.95
N SER A 396 9.42 -18.83 12.68
CA SER A 396 10.70 -18.49 12.07
C SER A 396 11.70 -18.00 13.11
N TRP A 397 13.00 -18.09 12.79
CA TRP A 397 14.05 -17.58 13.66
C TRP A 397 14.09 -16.04 13.68
N HIS A 398 14.02 -15.42 12.50
CA HIS A 398 13.88 -13.96 12.34
C HIS A 398 12.45 -13.57 11.95
N ARG A 399 12.15 -12.27 11.91
CA ARG A 399 10.85 -11.75 11.44
C ARG A 399 10.64 -12.17 9.98
N ASP A 400 9.75 -13.12 9.74
CA ASP A 400 9.31 -13.52 8.40
C ASP A 400 7.89 -12.95 8.16
N PRO A 401 7.61 -12.38 6.97
CA PRO A 401 6.33 -11.75 6.69
C PRO A 401 5.14 -12.69 6.87
N GLU A 402 5.32 -13.99 6.67
CA GLU A 402 4.26 -15.00 6.75
C GLU A 402 4.28 -15.83 8.04
N ALA A 403 5.28 -15.64 8.91
CA ALA A 403 5.39 -16.41 10.14
C ALA A 403 4.22 -16.14 11.09
N PHE A 404 3.80 -17.21 11.76
CA PHE A 404 2.87 -17.12 12.88
C PHE A 404 3.55 -16.52 14.11
N CYS A 405 4.80 -16.91 14.38
CA CYS A 405 5.60 -16.40 15.48
C CYS A 405 7.08 -16.29 15.13
N VAL A 406 7.79 -15.40 15.84
CA VAL A 406 9.26 -15.29 15.79
C VAL A 406 9.83 -15.98 17.03
N ASP A 407 10.87 -16.77 16.82
CA ASP A 407 11.48 -17.67 17.80
C ASP A 407 10.47 -18.69 18.36
N ALA A 408 10.53 -19.92 17.84
CA ALA A 408 9.69 -21.02 18.28
C ALA A 408 9.75 -21.29 19.80
N PHE A 409 10.83 -20.92 20.50
CA PHE A 409 10.93 -21.13 21.95
C PHE A 409 10.07 -20.18 22.79
N THR A 410 9.52 -19.12 22.20
CA THR A 410 8.72 -18.09 22.90
C THR A 410 7.26 -18.48 23.12
N ILE A 411 6.76 -19.48 22.40
CA ILE A 411 5.38 -19.95 22.51
C ILE A 411 5.26 -21.22 23.35
N ASP A 412 4.06 -21.51 23.86
CA ASP A 412 3.75 -22.80 24.50
C ASP A 412 3.42 -23.85 23.43
N TRP A 413 4.20 -24.94 23.40
CA TRP A 413 4.03 -26.00 22.41
C TRP A 413 2.89 -26.96 22.76
N LYS A 414 2.38 -26.93 23.99
CA LYS A 414 1.29 -27.81 24.43
C LYS A 414 -0.02 -27.57 23.67
N GLU A 415 -0.22 -26.34 23.21
CA GLU A 415 -1.43 -25.93 22.49
C GLU A 415 -1.50 -26.45 21.05
N TYR A 416 -0.42 -27.08 20.54
CA TYR A 416 -0.31 -27.43 19.14
C TYR A 416 0.17 -28.86 18.93
N SER A 417 -0.39 -29.53 17.93
CA SER A 417 0.26 -30.70 17.32
C SER A 417 1.39 -30.21 16.42
N PHE A 418 2.62 -30.19 16.92
CA PHE A 418 3.75 -29.60 16.20
C PHE A 418 4.56 -30.61 15.38
N TYR A 419 5.17 -30.11 14.31
CA TYR A 419 6.29 -30.70 13.60
C TYR A 419 7.52 -29.83 13.85
N ALA A 420 8.65 -30.44 14.20
CA ALA A 420 9.90 -29.72 14.41
C ALA A 420 11.04 -30.42 13.66
N PHE A 421 11.71 -29.66 12.81
CA PHE A 421 12.99 -30.05 12.21
C PHE A 421 14.05 -28.98 12.52
N PRO A 422 14.54 -28.93 13.78
CA PRO A 422 15.41 -27.85 14.23
C PRO A 422 16.84 -28.00 13.68
N PRO A 423 17.61 -26.90 13.62
CA PRO A 423 19.07 -26.96 13.52
C PRO A 423 19.65 -27.93 14.54
N PHE A 424 20.60 -28.76 14.14
CA PHE A 424 21.07 -29.89 14.97
C PHE A 424 21.62 -29.45 16.34
N ALA A 425 22.24 -28.26 16.41
CA ALA A 425 22.74 -27.68 17.66
C ALA A 425 21.63 -27.38 18.69
N LEU A 426 20.38 -27.25 18.25
CA LEU A 426 19.24 -26.89 19.10
C LEU A 426 18.47 -28.11 19.61
N ILE A 427 18.75 -29.33 19.15
CA ILE A 427 17.97 -30.54 19.48
C ILE A 427 17.80 -30.72 20.99
N LEU A 428 18.87 -30.59 21.79
CA LEU A 428 18.78 -30.74 23.24
C LEU A 428 17.86 -29.69 23.88
N ARG A 429 17.90 -28.44 23.39
CA ARG A 429 17.03 -27.36 23.86
C ARG A 429 15.56 -27.63 23.47
N VAL A 430 15.33 -28.17 22.28
CA VAL A 430 14.00 -28.62 21.82
C VAL A 430 13.45 -29.71 22.72
N LEU A 431 14.24 -30.76 23.03
CA LEU A 431 13.80 -31.82 23.95
C LEU A 431 13.41 -31.29 25.33
N ARG A 432 14.24 -30.40 25.90
CA ARG A 432 13.93 -29.73 27.17
C ARG A 432 12.63 -28.93 27.09
N LYS A 433 12.42 -28.20 25.99
CA LYS A 433 11.19 -27.42 25.77
C LYS A 433 9.96 -28.32 25.70
N ILE A 434 10.04 -29.48 25.05
CA ILE A 434 8.96 -30.48 25.03
C ILE A 434 8.61 -30.95 26.45
N GLN A 435 9.62 -31.24 27.28
CA GLN A 435 9.40 -31.62 28.69
C GLN A 435 8.78 -30.48 29.51
N VAL A 436 9.34 -29.28 29.42
CA VAL A 436 8.86 -28.11 30.19
C VAL A 436 7.42 -27.77 29.83
N ASN A 437 7.07 -27.81 28.55
CA ASN A 437 5.70 -27.55 28.12
C ASN A 437 4.76 -28.76 28.26
N GLN A 438 5.27 -29.93 28.64
CA GLN A 438 4.48 -31.18 28.64
C GLN A 438 3.79 -31.40 27.28
N ALA A 439 4.47 -31.01 26.21
CA ALA A 439 3.94 -30.98 24.85
C ALA A 439 4.12 -32.35 24.17
N GLN A 440 3.37 -32.58 23.10
CA GLN A 440 3.51 -33.76 22.26
C GLN A 440 3.57 -33.35 20.79
N GLY A 441 4.51 -33.92 20.04
CA GLY A 441 4.67 -33.59 18.62
C GLY A 441 5.73 -34.43 17.93
N VAL A 442 5.84 -34.23 16.61
CA VAL A 442 6.81 -34.93 15.77
C VAL A 442 8.14 -34.17 15.80
N LEU A 443 9.21 -34.86 16.18
CA LEU A 443 10.57 -34.32 16.12
C LEU A 443 11.44 -35.17 15.19
N ILE A 444 12.17 -34.49 14.31
CA ILE A 444 13.11 -35.08 13.37
C ILE A 444 14.52 -34.77 13.85
N VAL A 445 15.33 -35.80 14.02
CA VAL A 445 16.73 -35.70 14.45
C VAL A 445 17.61 -36.63 13.61
N PRO A 446 18.92 -36.35 13.48
CA PRO A 446 19.85 -37.30 12.90
C PRO A 446 20.04 -38.52 13.82
N TYR A 447 20.18 -39.73 13.28
CA TYR A 447 20.33 -40.94 14.08
C TYR A 447 21.77 -41.10 14.62
N TRP A 448 22.13 -40.31 15.64
CA TRP A 448 23.47 -40.26 16.21
C TRP A 448 23.49 -40.75 17.67
N LYS A 449 23.71 -42.05 17.86
CA LYS A 449 23.69 -42.71 19.18
C LYS A 449 24.72 -42.15 20.19
N SER A 450 25.81 -41.57 19.70
CA SER A 450 26.87 -40.99 20.52
C SER A 450 26.55 -39.60 21.08
N GLN A 451 25.45 -38.97 20.63
CA GLN A 451 25.11 -37.62 21.06
C GLN A 451 24.50 -37.59 22.46
N PRO A 452 24.83 -36.59 23.31
CA PRO A 452 24.32 -36.51 24.68
C PRO A 452 22.79 -36.45 24.80
N TRP A 453 22.11 -35.91 23.77
CA TRP A 453 20.66 -35.79 23.74
C TRP A 453 19.94 -37.08 23.34
N PHE A 454 20.64 -38.07 22.77
CA PHE A 454 20.04 -39.28 22.21
C PHE A 454 19.29 -40.15 23.24
N PRO A 455 19.84 -40.41 24.45
CA PRO A 455 19.12 -41.16 25.48
C PRO A 455 17.81 -40.48 25.91
N LEU A 456 17.82 -39.15 26.04
CA LEU A 456 16.65 -38.36 26.38
C LEU A 456 15.58 -38.46 25.29
N TRP A 457 15.96 -38.24 24.03
CA TRP A 457 15.07 -38.42 22.88
C TRP A 457 14.41 -39.82 22.89
N LYS A 458 15.20 -40.88 23.11
CA LYS A 458 14.71 -42.26 23.16
C LYS A 458 13.70 -42.49 24.29
N SER A 459 13.94 -41.92 25.47
CA SER A 459 13.04 -42.05 26.62
C SER A 459 11.70 -41.33 26.44
N MET A 460 11.63 -40.33 25.54
CA MET A 460 10.44 -39.52 25.30
C MET A 460 9.56 -40.04 24.15
N LEU A 461 10.00 -41.08 23.43
CA LEU A 461 9.25 -41.67 22.32
C LEU A 461 7.94 -42.29 22.83
N VAL A 462 6.82 -41.93 22.20
CA VAL A 462 5.51 -42.54 22.49
C VAL A 462 5.06 -43.55 21.44
N SER A 463 5.77 -43.64 20.31
CA SER A 463 5.47 -44.56 19.22
C SER A 463 6.73 -45.06 18.53
N GLN A 464 6.59 -46.12 17.73
CA GLN A 464 7.72 -46.65 16.96
C GLN A 464 8.21 -45.59 15.96
N PRO A 465 9.50 -45.18 16.02
CA PRO A 465 10.02 -44.14 15.14
C PRO A 465 10.07 -44.60 13.67
N LEU A 466 10.15 -43.63 12.77
CA LEU A 466 10.43 -43.82 11.35
C LEU A 466 11.89 -43.53 11.08
N TYR A 467 12.54 -44.44 10.36
CA TYR A 467 13.91 -44.28 9.90
C TYR A 467 13.91 -43.93 8.43
N PHE A 468 14.67 -42.90 8.08
CA PHE A 468 14.95 -42.50 6.71
C PHE A 468 16.43 -42.75 6.48
N GLU A 469 16.72 -43.81 5.74
CA GLU A 469 18.09 -44.18 5.38
C GLU A 469 18.76 -43.10 4.52
N PRO A 470 20.11 -43.05 4.49
CA PRO A 470 20.83 -42.05 3.73
C PRO A 470 20.39 -42.01 2.28
N ASN A 471 19.92 -40.84 1.85
CA ASN A 471 19.41 -40.62 0.50
C ASN A 471 19.72 -39.18 0.10
N GLN A 472 20.34 -39.03 -1.07
CA GLN A 472 20.75 -37.72 -1.61
C GLN A 472 19.58 -36.74 -1.75
N ASN A 473 18.36 -37.24 -1.89
CA ASN A 473 17.14 -36.46 -2.05
C ASN A 473 16.32 -36.34 -0.76
N LEU A 474 16.90 -36.67 0.42
CA LEU A 474 16.20 -36.58 1.71
C LEU A 474 16.21 -35.17 2.29
N LEU A 475 17.32 -34.46 2.12
CA LEU A 475 17.52 -33.09 2.61
C LEU A 475 17.85 -32.17 1.45
N LEU A 476 16.91 -31.26 1.18
CA LEU A 476 16.95 -30.35 0.03
C LEU A 476 16.98 -28.92 0.53
N SER A 477 17.60 -28.03 -0.24
CA SER A 477 17.39 -26.59 -0.08
C SER A 477 16.14 -26.19 -0.86
N ALA A 478 15.11 -25.75 -0.14
CA ALA A 478 13.79 -25.43 -0.70
C ALA A 478 13.87 -24.40 -1.84
N CYS A 479 14.81 -23.46 -1.74
CA CYS A 479 15.01 -22.44 -2.75
C CYS A 479 15.95 -22.92 -3.86
N ARG A 480 16.96 -23.77 -3.65
CA ARG A 480 18.08 -23.89 -4.61
C ARG A 480 18.21 -25.21 -5.35
N LYS A 481 17.40 -26.22 -5.06
CA LYS A 481 17.60 -27.58 -5.61
C LYS A 481 19.02 -28.13 -5.35
N ILE A 482 19.67 -27.62 -4.29
CA ILE A 482 20.97 -28.08 -3.80
C ILE A 482 20.71 -29.15 -2.74
N GLN A 483 21.54 -30.19 -2.73
CA GLN A 483 21.49 -31.26 -1.75
C GLN A 483 22.30 -30.90 -0.50
N HIS A 484 21.81 -31.27 0.67
CA HIS A 484 22.58 -31.11 1.90
C HIS A 484 23.90 -31.90 1.81
N PRO A 485 25.07 -31.35 2.21
CA PRO A 485 26.36 -32.03 2.09
C PRO A 485 26.39 -33.43 2.74
N LEU A 486 25.60 -33.61 3.80
CA LEU A 486 25.44 -34.89 4.50
C LEU A 486 24.27 -35.76 4.02
N ALA A 487 23.43 -35.35 3.05
CA ALA A 487 22.21 -36.07 2.66
C ALA A 487 22.47 -37.54 2.31
N GLY A 488 23.54 -37.83 1.58
CA GLY A 488 23.94 -39.20 1.20
C GLY A 488 24.56 -40.04 2.31
N LYS A 489 24.78 -39.49 3.51
CA LYS A 489 25.39 -40.19 4.66
C LYS A 489 24.52 -40.15 5.92
N LEU A 490 23.47 -39.34 5.92
CA LEU A 490 22.70 -39.02 7.11
C LEU A 490 21.44 -39.88 7.17
N THR A 491 21.35 -40.74 8.17
CA THR A 491 20.08 -41.35 8.57
C THR A 491 19.33 -40.35 9.44
N LEU A 492 18.11 -40.00 9.05
CA LEU A 492 17.19 -39.21 9.88
C LEU A 492 16.19 -40.12 10.56
N VAL A 493 15.81 -39.76 11.77
CA VAL A 493 14.78 -40.46 12.52
C VAL A 493 13.68 -39.47 12.93
N ALA A 494 12.44 -39.83 12.63
CA ALA A 494 11.26 -39.08 13.03
C ALA A 494 10.48 -39.88 14.09
N GLY A 495 10.14 -39.24 15.20
CA GLY A 495 9.33 -39.86 16.25
C GLY A 495 8.33 -38.88 16.83
N ILE A 496 7.20 -39.41 17.32
CA ILE A 496 6.34 -38.63 18.21
C ILE A 496 6.98 -38.68 19.60
N LEU A 497 7.24 -37.51 20.17
CA LEU A 497 7.74 -37.37 21.52
C LEU A 497 6.67 -36.75 22.40
N SER A 498 6.66 -37.14 23.68
CA SER A 498 5.84 -36.51 24.70
C SER A 498 6.70 -36.06 25.88
N GLY A 499 6.41 -34.87 26.39
CA GLY A 499 6.97 -34.37 27.64
C GLY A 499 6.32 -34.96 28.89
N LYS A 500 5.17 -35.63 28.73
CA LYS A 500 4.48 -36.33 29.82
C LYS A 500 5.22 -37.62 30.14
N THR A 501 5.67 -37.76 31.38
CA THR A 501 6.22 -39.02 31.87
C THR A 501 5.14 -40.09 31.80
N SER A 502 5.43 -41.22 31.17
CA SER A 502 4.58 -42.43 31.10
C SER A 502 4.45 -43.16 32.45
N LYS A 503 4.57 -42.41 33.54
CA LYS A 503 4.32 -42.79 34.94
C LYS A 503 3.48 -41.69 35.56
N ASP A 504 2.18 -41.75 35.30
CA ASP A 504 1.09 -41.37 36.19
C ASP A 504 -0.15 -42.18 35.79
#